data_AF-A0A645BH14-F1
#
_entry.id   AF-A0A645BH14-F1
#
_cell.length_a   1.000
_cell.length_b   1.000
_cell.length_c   1.000
_cell.angle_alpha   90.00
_cell.angle_beta   90.00
_cell.angle_gamma   90.00
#
_symmetry.space_group_name_H-M   'P 1'
#
loop_
_entity.id
_entity.type
_entity.pdbx_description
1 polymer ?
#
loop_
_entity_poly.entity_id
_entity_poly.type
_entity_poly.pdbx_seq_one_letter_code
_entity_poly.pdbx_strand_id
1 'polypeptide(L)'
;MYLDRVLDSIKLCQEAGSLSIENWIQRISPAIEYINEYTDQDHTRYFPIDYAEILQVYDPRLLYKYYFYIVETENWFLASYLFRYILRSLNFDQDEDIALALTALDEYSLDELRSMAKENTNVRRVLEIIEVSIGEIEYPKNESSNTSLEPQAHDYSLVEPDTFFELVKSIDSNWEKDNFLVNCFKRWLDEKRYDNDKIYRTFVEYINEHGKKSVSYRVLDVLFPLIYEFEGNMAFKYLDSLEFDWKKDEILANCITFWLDKQKYDKNKIYQVLVEYINKRGLKNLSYSVLDILFPLTYEFDSSMAFEYVCLAQAEYYWFTDTTYREKFIEKCNFVKKYYPERYMEFYSESIKRSFNILGRKGGFFVPTPRSIEFFSIFEELETMEKITDASVKFVDFLMGDLEFPPVKWTDIGDIDKIDLLLQRLEYPNEFVVEGAMLGLDKLKENPLMHEIILKKIESNKE
;
A
#
# COMPACT_ATOMS: atom_id res chain seq x y z
N MET A 1 5.16 -4.18 14.49
CA MET A 1 6.18 -4.76 15.40
C MET A 1 7.52 -4.86 14.66
N TYR A 2 8.68 -5.12 15.27
CA TYR A 2 9.95 -5.19 14.51
C TYR A 2 10.03 -6.41 13.56
N LEU A 3 9.57 -7.59 13.99
CA LEU A 3 9.59 -8.83 13.20
C LEU A 3 8.82 -8.71 11.88
N ASP A 4 7.70 -8.00 11.90
CA ASP A 4 6.90 -7.62 10.71
C ASP A 4 7.78 -7.02 9.60
N ARG A 5 8.60 -6.03 9.96
CA ARG A 5 9.53 -5.38 9.03
C ARG A 5 10.60 -6.33 8.52
N VAL A 6 11.00 -7.33 9.30
CA VAL A 6 11.97 -8.35 8.90
C VAL A 6 11.36 -9.34 7.92
N LEU A 7 10.11 -9.75 8.13
CA LEU A 7 9.37 -10.59 7.19
C LEU A 7 9.20 -9.88 5.85
N ASP A 8 8.77 -8.62 5.85
CA ASP A 8 8.69 -7.80 4.62
C ASP A 8 10.06 -7.67 3.93
N SER A 9 11.12 -7.49 4.72
CA SER A 9 12.49 -7.41 4.20
C SER A 9 12.91 -8.69 3.48
N ILE A 10 12.56 -9.85 4.02
CA ILE A 10 12.84 -11.17 3.43
C ILE A 10 12.02 -11.35 2.16
N LYS A 11 10.71 -11.02 2.16
CA LYS A 11 9.84 -11.07 0.98
C LYS A 11 10.42 -10.24 -0.18
N LEU A 12 10.83 -9.01 0.09
CA LEU A 12 11.43 -8.15 -0.93
C LEU A 12 12.78 -8.68 -1.46
N CYS A 13 13.60 -9.28 -0.61
CA CYS A 13 14.85 -9.91 -1.06
C CYS A 13 14.59 -11.17 -1.90
N GLN A 14 13.55 -11.92 -1.57
CA GLN A 14 13.13 -13.10 -2.32
C GLN A 14 12.63 -12.71 -3.72
N GLU A 15 11.79 -11.69 -3.81
CA GLU A 15 11.33 -11.12 -5.10
C GLU A 15 12.51 -10.65 -5.97
N ALA A 16 13.57 -10.14 -5.35
CA ALA A 16 14.80 -9.73 -6.04
C ALA A 16 15.77 -10.89 -6.34
N GLY A 17 15.43 -12.14 -6.01
CA GLY A 17 16.23 -13.32 -6.33
C GLY A 17 17.40 -13.61 -5.37
N SER A 18 17.32 -13.15 -4.11
CA SER A 18 18.31 -13.50 -3.09
C SER A 18 18.38 -15.01 -2.86
N LEU A 19 19.60 -15.52 -2.67
CA LEU A 19 19.86 -16.92 -2.29
C LEU A 19 20.02 -17.09 -0.78
N SER A 20 19.96 -16.00 -0.01
CA SER A 20 20.16 -15.98 1.44
C SER A 20 18.90 -16.33 2.25
N ILE A 21 17.78 -16.56 1.56
CA ILE A 21 16.44 -16.75 2.13
C ILE A 21 16.40 -17.93 3.12
N GLU A 22 17.00 -19.07 2.77
CA GLU A 22 17.02 -20.27 3.62
C GLU A 22 17.54 -19.97 5.03
N ASN A 23 18.69 -19.30 5.09
CA ASN A 23 19.37 -18.97 6.34
C ASN A 23 18.52 -18.01 7.20
N TRP A 24 17.86 -17.04 6.58
CA TRP A 24 17.01 -16.11 7.32
C TRP A 24 15.75 -16.78 7.86
N ILE A 25 15.08 -17.58 7.03
CA ILE A 25 13.91 -18.38 7.40
C ILE A 25 14.23 -19.29 8.58
N GLN A 26 15.33 -20.06 8.52
CA GLN A 26 15.76 -20.94 9.61
C GLN A 26 15.98 -20.18 10.92
N ARG A 27 16.61 -19.00 10.87
CA ARG A 27 16.92 -18.20 12.07
C ARG A 27 15.68 -17.59 12.72
N ILE A 28 14.72 -17.12 11.93
CA ILE A 28 13.48 -16.52 12.47
C ILE A 28 12.40 -17.55 12.81
N SER A 29 12.51 -18.79 12.33
CA SER A 29 11.50 -19.85 12.55
C SER A 29 11.10 -20.00 14.02
N PRO A 30 12.04 -20.13 14.99
CA PRO A 30 11.67 -20.29 16.39
C PRO A 30 10.90 -19.08 16.93
N ALA A 31 11.33 -17.87 16.56
CA ALA A 31 10.67 -16.65 17.01
C ALA A 31 9.22 -16.57 16.50
N ILE A 32 8.94 -17.02 15.28
CA ILE A 32 7.60 -17.02 14.69
C ILE A 32 6.72 -18.12 15.29
N GLU A 33 7.27 -19.34 15.41
CA GLU A 33 6.55 -20.50 15.94
C GLU A 33 6.00 -20.23 17.34
N TYR A 34 6.85 -19.68 18.22
CA TYR A 34 6.50 -19.51 19.62
C TYR A 34 5.96 -18.11 19.95
N ILE A 35 5.83 -17.19 18.98
CA ILE A 35 5.51 -15.78 19.30
C ILE A 35 4.23 -15.63 20.11
N ASN A 36 3.22 -16.44 19.80
CA ASN A 36 1.90 -16.38 20.44
C ASN A 36 1.90 -16.90 21.88
N GLU A 37 2.97 -17.56 22.33
CA GLU A 37 3.17 -17.98 23.72
C GLU A 37 3.76 -16.84 24.59
N TYR A 38 4.41 -15.87 23.96
CA TYR A 38 5.13 -14.77 24.64
C TYR A 38 4.47 -13.39 24.44
N THR A 39 3.31 -13.33 23.77
CA THR A 39 2.58 -12.09 23.48
C THR A 39 1.09 -12.21 23.80
N ASP A 40 0.37 -11.08 23.81
CA ASP A 40 -1.09 -11.00 23.95
C ASP A 40 -1.86 -11.24 22.64
N GLN A 41 -1.15 -11.58 21.56
CA GLN A 41 -1.67 -11.95 20.24
C GLN A 41 -2.38 -10.85 19.43
N ASP A 42 -2.63 -9.64 19.97
CA ASP A 42 -3.40 -8.58 19.29
C ASP A 42 -2.76 -8.12 17.97
N HIS A 43 -1.43 -8.14 17.90
CA HIS A 43 -0.64 -7.76 16.72
C HIS A 43 0.34 -8.82 16.24
N THR A 44 0.30 -10.02 16.83
CA THR A 44 1.33 -11.06 16.61
C THR A 44 0.78 -12.37 16.08
N ARG A 45 -0.54 -12.58 16.20
CA ARG A 45 -1.22 -13.75 15.66
C ARG A 45 -1.04 -13.96 14.15
N TYR A 46 -0.69 -12.91 13.41
CA TYR A 46 -0.54 -12.94 11.95
C TYR A 46 0.85 -13.37 11.48
N PHE A 47 1.89 -13.34 12.30
CA PHE A 47 3.25 -13.71 11.84
C PHE A 47 3.38 -15.14 11.33
N PRO A 48 2.75 -16.15 11.96
CA PRO A 48 2.63 -17.48 11.38
C PRO A 48 2.08 -17.50 9.94
N ILE A 49 1.16 -16.59 9.62
CA ILE A 49 0.50 -16.47 8.32
C ILE A 49 1.43 -15.76 7.33
N ASP A 50 2.04 -14.65 7.73
CA ASP A 50 3.00 -13.91 6.90
C ASP A 50 4.24 -14.74 6.57
N TYR A 51 4.64 -15.61 7.49
CA TYR A 51 5.72 -16.56 7.29
C TYR A 51 5.37 -17.63 6.25
N ALA A 52 4.14 -18.14 6.27
CA ALA A 52 3.68 -19.10 5.28
C ALA A 52 3.66 -18.54 3.86
N GLU A 53 3.39 -17.25 3.70
CA GLU A 53 3.53 -16.56 2.41
C GLU A 53 4.96 -16.62 1.86
N ILE A 54 5.97 -16.43 2.73
CA ILE A 54 7.38 -16.56 2.36
C ILE A 54 7.70 -18.01 1.95
N LEU A 55 7.28 -18.97 2.78
CA LEU A 55 7.52 -20.40 2.52
C LEU A 55 6.88 -20.83 1.20
N GLN A 56 5.67 -20.37 0.90
CA GLN A 56 4.97 -20.67 -0.35
C GLN A 56 5.82 -20.37 -1.58
N VAL A 57 6.48 -19.22 -1.60
CA VAL A 57 7.28 -18.78 -2.74
C VAL A 57 8.68 -19.41 -2.71
N TYR A 58 9.22 -19.67 -1.52
CA TYR A 58 10.61 -20.14 -1.36
C TYR A 58 10.72 -21.64 -1.59
N ASP A 59 9.97 -22.41 -0.79
CA ASP A 59 9.92 -23.86 -0.85
C ASP A 59 8.54 -24.32 -0.36
N PRO A 60 7.61 -24.61 -1.28
CA PRO A 60 6.28 -25.13 -0.94
C PRO A 60 6.34 -26.39 -0.06
N ARG A 61 7.39 -27.20 -0.13
CA ARG A 61 7.50 -28.40 0.72
C ARG A 61 7.72 -28.05 2.18
N LEU A 62 8.43 -26.96 2.48
CA LEU A 62 8.52 -26.45 3.86
C LEU A 62 7.15 -25.96 4.35
N LEU A 63 6.38 -25.30 3.49
CA LEU A 63 5.00 -24.92 3.81
C LEU A 63 4.14 -26.17 4.09
N TYR A 64 4.33 -27.26 3.34
CA TYR A 64 3.58 -28.51 3.57
C TYR A 64 3.92 -29.13 4.92
N LYS A 65 5.21 -29.21 5.29
CA LYS A 65 5.62 -29.67 6.63
C LYS A 65 5.02 -28.80 7.73
N TYR A 66 5.06 -27.48 7.55
CA TYR A 66 4.52 -26.54 8.52
C TYR A 66 3.00 -26.70 8.69
N TYR A 67 2.24 -26.72 7.59
CA TYR A 67 0.82 -26.99 7.62
C TYR A 67 0.49 -28.33 8.28
N PHE A 68 1.23 -29.38 7.90
CA PHE A 68 1.01 -30.73 8.41
C PHE A 68 1.12 -30.78 9.94
N TYR A 69 2.16 -30.17 10.49
CA TYR A 69 2.34 -30.04 11.94
C TYR A 69 1.24 -29.20 12.62
N ILE A 70 0.80 -28.10 12.01
CA ILE A 70 -0.27 -27.26 12.55
C ILE A 70 -1.60 -28.03 12.64
N VAL A 71 -1.86 -28.94 11.70
CA VAL A 71 -3.02 -29.83 11.75
C VAL A 71 -2.86 -30.91 12.83
N GLU A 72 -1.69 -31.54 12.96
CA GLU A 72 -1.40 -32.53 14.02
C GLU A 72 -1.53 -31.95 15.43
N THR A 73 -1.29 -30.65 15.59
CA THR A 73 -1.46 -29.92 16.85
C THR A 73 -2.87 -29.35 17.05
N GLU A 74 -3.82 -29.72 16.18
CA GLU A 74 -5.23 -29.33 16.21
C GLU A 74 -5.46 -27.80 16.18
N ASN A 75 -4.52 -27.03 15.63
CA ASN A 75 -4.68 -25.59 15.47
C ASN A 75 -5.44 -25.28 14.16
N TRP A 76 -6.73 -25.62 14.17
CA TRP A 76 -7.63 -25.55 13.00
C TRP A 76 -7.79 -24.14 12.43
N PHE A 77 -7.76 -23.12 13.30
CA PHE A 77 -7.82 -21.73 12.87
C PHE A 77 -6.63 -21.38 11.99
N LEU A 78 -5.40 -21.61 12.46
CA LEU A 78 -4.21 -21.34 11.67
C LEU A 78 -4.15 -22.24 10.44
N ALA A 79 -4.46 -23.54 10.56
CA ALA A 79 -4.51 -24.46 9.43
C ALA A 79 -5.39 -23.93 8.27
N SER A 80 -6.58 -23.39 8.59
CA SER A 80 -7.49 -22.84 7.59
C SER A 80 -6.89 -21.63 6.85
N TYR A 81 -6.08 -20.81 7.53
CA TYR A 81 -5.36 -19.71 6.90
C TYR A 81 -4.18 -20.20 6.04
N LEU A 82 -3.38 -21.13 6.56
CA LEU A 82 -2.20 -21.66 5.89
C LEU A 82 -2.54 -22.39 4.58
N PHE A 83 -3.68 -23.09 4.54
CA PHE A 83 -4.07 -23.86 3.36
C PHE A 83 -4.30 -22.98 2.12
N ARG A 84 -4.69 -21.71 2.29
CA ARG A 84 -4.78 -20.75 1.17
C ARG A 84 -3.45 -20.55 0.45
N TYR A 85 -2.36 -20.49 1.20
CA TYR A 85 -1.02 -20.37 0.62
C TYR A 85 -0.61 -21.68 -0.07
N ILE A 86 -1.00 -22.84 0.47
CA ILE A 86 -0.84 -24.12 -0.24
C ILE A 86 -1.54 -24.06 -1.60
N LEU A 87 -2.80 -23.62 -1.67
CA LEU A 87 -3.55 -23.49 -2.93
C LEU A 87 -2.84 -22.60 -3.95
N ARG A 88 -2.29 -21.47 -3.52
CA ARG A 88 -1.52 -20.55 -4.38
C ARG A 88 -0.21 -21.15 -4.88
N SER A 89 0.34 -22.16 -4.19
CA SER A 89 1.54 -22.90 -4.64
C SER A 89 1.26 -24.01 -5.65
N LEU A 90 -0.01 -24.42 -5.82
CA LEU A 90 -0.36 -25.58 -6.65
C LEU A 90 -0.29 -25.25 -8.14
N ASN A 91 0.13 -26.25 -8.92
CA ASN A 91 0.02 -26.21 -10.37
C ASN A 91 -1.18 -27.02 -10.85
N PHE A 92 -2.30 -26.34 -11.13
CA PHE A 92 -3.58 -26.95 -11.51
C PHE A 92 -3.58 -27.69 -12.86
N ASP A 93 -2.42 -27.95 -13.45
CA ASP A 93 -2.22 -28.87 -14.57
C ASP A 93 -1.98 -30.33 -14.12
N GLN A 94 -1.64 -30.55 -12.85
CA GLN A 94 -1.36 -31.89 -12.31
C GLN A 94 -2.58 -32.46 -11.57
N ASP A 95 -2.79 -33.77 -11.69
CA ASP A 95 -3.93 -34.45 -11.06
C ASP A 95 -3.87 -34.37 -9.53
N GLU A 96 -2.66 -34.44 -8.94
CA GLU A 96 -2.44 -34.32 -7.49
C GLU A 96 -2.80 -32.91 -6.97
N ASP A 97 -2.49 -31.89 -7.75
CA ASP A 97 -2.82 -30.50 -7.43
C ASP A 97 -4.33 -30.26 -7.49
N ILE A 98 -4.98 -30.78 -8.53
CA ILE A 98 -6.44 -30.76 -8.65
C ILE A 98 -7.07 -31.52 -7.47
N ALA A 99 -6.58 -32.71 -7.14
CA ALA A 99 -7.11 -33.53 -6.06
C ALA A 99 -6.99 -32.85 -4.69
N LEU A 100 -5.85 -32.21 -4.40
CA LEU A 100 -5.66 -31.45 -3.17
C LEU A 100 -6.55 -30.21 -3.12
N ALA A 101 -6.72 -29.51 -4.25
CA ALA A 101 -7.58 -28.33 -4.35
C ALA A 101 -9.07 -28.63 -4.13
N LEU A 102 -9.53 -29.86 -4.42
CA LEU A 102 -10.91 -30.29 -4.12
C LEU A 102 -11.22 -30.27 -2.62
N THR A 103 -10.21 -30.25 -1.76
CA THR A 103 -10.39 -30.16 -0.30
C THR A 103 -10.57 -28.73 0.20
N ALA A 104 -10.45 -27.71 -0.65
CA ALA A 104 -10.51 -26.28 -0.28
C ALA A 104 -11.93 -25.79 0.03
N LEU A 105 -12.58 -26.40 1.02
CA LEU A 105 -14.01 -26.23 1.28
C LEU A 105 -14.31 -25.60 2.64
N ASP A 106 -13.29 -25.28 3.45
CA ASP A 106 -13.40 -24.33 4.55
C ASP A 106 -13.57 -22.90 4.03
N GLU A 107 -14.20 -22.02 4.82
CA GLU A 107 -14.58 -20.64 4.45
C GLU A 107 -13.47 -19.90 3.70
N TYR A 108 -12.28 -19.96 4.28
CA TYR A 108 -11.10 -19.25 3.85
C TYR A 108 -10.47 -19.80 2.59
N SER A 109 -10.34 -21.13 2.50
CA SER A 109 -9.79 -21.81 1.34
C SER A 109 -10.73 -21.75 0.13
N LEU A 110 -12.04 -21.84 0.35
CA LEU A 110 -13.04 -21.75 -0.70
C LEU A 110 -13.10 -20.35 -1.31
N ASP A 111 -13.02 -19.30 -0.49
CA ASP A 111 -12.97 -17.92 -0.96
C ASP A 111 -11.73 -17.65 -1.81
N GLU A 112 -10.57 -18.19 -1.40
CA GLU A 112 -9.34 -18.12 -2.19
C GLU A 112 -9.49 -18.84 -3.54
N LEU A 113 -10.03 -20.08 -3.53
CA LEU A 113 -10.26 -20.88 -4.73
C LEU A 113 -11.21 -20.16 -5.71
N ARG A 114 -12.29 -19.56 -5.20
CA ARG A 114 -13.23 -18.73 -5.97
C ARG A 114 -12.56 -17.49 -6.56
N SER A 115 -11.68 -16.85 -5.81
CA SER A 115 -10.91 -15.71 -6.29
C SER A 115 -10.01 -16.11 -7.46
N MET A 116 -9.24 -17.19 -7.30
CA MET A 116 -8.34 -17.73 -8.32
C MET A 116 -9.07 -18.20 -9.60
N ALA A 117 -10.28 -18.75 -9.48
CA ALA A 117 -11.09 -19.22 -10.62
C ALA A 117 -11.57 -18.12 -11.58
N LYS A 118 -11.50 -16.85 -11.15
CA LYS A 118 -11.80 -15.70 -12.03
C LYS A 118 -10.82 -15.63 -13.20
N GLU A 119 -9.56 -15.97 -12.94
CA GLU A 119 -8.46 -15.81 -13.90
C GLU A 119 -7.89 -17.15 -14.38
N ASN A 120 -8.09 -18.25 -13.64
CA ASN A 120 -7.55 -19.57 -13.98
C ASN A 120 -8.66 -20.58 -14.37
N THR A 121 -8.63 -21.04 -15.62
CA THR A 121 -9.62 -22.00 -16.16
C THR A 121 -9.55 -23.38 -15.52
N ASN A 122 -8.36 -23.85 -15.12
CA ASN A 122 -8.21 -25.14 -14.46
C ASN A 122 -8.76 -25.08 -13.03
N VAL A 123 -8.57 -23.96 -12.33
CA VAL A 123 -9.20 -23.73 -11.01
C VAL A 123 -10.72 -23.68 -11.13
N ARG A 124 -11.25 -23.05 -12.20
CA ARG A 124 -12.70 -23.07 -12.46
C ARG A 124 -13.24 -24.49 -12.61
N ARG A 125 -12.52 -25.36 -13.31
CA ARG A 125 -12.88 -26.78 -13.43
C ARG A 125 -12.92 -27.49 -12.07
N VAL A 126 -12.04 -27.14 -11.13
CA VAL A 126 -12.10 -27.67 -9.74
C VAL A 126 -13.42 -27.29 -9.08
N LEU A 127 -13.85 -26.02 -9.20
CA LEU A 127 -15.14 -25.58 -8.66
C LEU A 127 -16.32 -26.27 -9.31
N GLU A 128 -16.30 -26.47 -10.63
CA GLU A 128 -17.35 -27.23 -11.34
C GLU A 128 -17.46 -28.66 -10.83
N ILE A 129 -16.32 -29.32 -10.54
CA ILE A 129 -16.30 -30.67 -9.96
C ILE A 129 -16.92 -30.65 -8.55
N ILE A 130 -16.56 -29.67 -7.73
CA ILE A 130 -17.12 -29.48 -6.38
C ILE A 130 -18.64 -29.29 -6.45
N GLU A 131 -19.10 -28.39 -7.32
CA GLU A 131 -20.53 -28.09 -7.47
C GLU A 131 -21.34 -29.31 -7.94
N VAL A 132 -20.80 -30.10 -8.88
CA VAL A 132 -21.46 -31.31 -9.38
C VAL A 132 -21.48 -32.43 -8.33
N SER A 133 -20.43 -32.56 -7.53
CA SER A 133 -20.23 -33.71 -6.65
C SER A 133 -20.77 -33.49 -5.23
N ILE A 134 -20.57 -32.28 -4.68
CA ILE A 134 -20.85 -31.89 -3.30
C ILE A 134 -22.02 -30.88 -3.24
N GLY A 135 -22.11 -29.99 -4.23
CA GLY A 135 -23.13 -28.95 -4.32
C GLY A 135 -22.61 -27.56 -3.98
N GLU A 136 -23.53 -26.60 -3.89
CA GLU A 136 -23.22 -25.21 -3.57
C GLU A 136 -22.99 -25.03 -2.06
N ILE A 137 -21.85 -24.42 -1.70
CA ILE A 137 -21.47 -24.14 -0.31
C ILE A 137 -21.43 -22.64 -0.09
N GLU A 138 -22.20 -22.13 0.86
CA GLU A 138 -22.21 -20.70 1.23
C GLU A 138 -21.90 -20.49 2.71
N TYR A 139 -21.08 -19.49 2.99
CA TYR A 139 -20.77 -19.01 4.34
C TYR A 139 -21.33 -17.57 4.52
N PRO A 140 -21.83 -17.20 5.71
CA PRO A 140 -22.44 -15.89 5.94
C PRO A 140 -21.42 -14.75 5.80
N LYS A 141 -21.75 -13.71 5.01
CA LYS A 141 -20.90 -12.51 4.82
C LYS A 141 -21.15 -11.48 5.93
N ASN A 142 -20.07 -10.91 6.48
CA ASN A 142 -20.14 -9.75 7.39
C ASN A 142 -20.27 -8.43 6.59
N GLU A 143 -21.40 -7.72 6.71
CA GLU A 143 -21.59 -6.40 6.07
C GLU A 143 -20.98 -5.27 6.92
N SER A 144 -20.10 -4.45 6.32
CA SER A 144 -19.56 -3.23 6.94
C SER A 144 -20.49 -2.03 6.67
N SER A 145 -21.09 -1.47 7.71
CA SER A 145 -21.96 -0.29 7.62
C SER A 145 -21.14 1.01 7.59
N ASN A 146 -21.18 1.76 6.50
CA ASN A 146 -20.80 3.18 6.48
C ASN A 146 -21.72 3.95 5.53
N THR A 147 -22.73 4.62 6.09
CA THR A 147 -23.59 5.57 5.38
C THR A 147 -23.26 6.99 5.84
N SER A 148 -22.55 7.76 5.01
CA SER A 148 -22.41 9.21 5.19
C SER A 148 -23.60 9.95 4.56
N LEU A 149 -24.22 10.86 5.31
CA LEU A 149 -25.31 11.72 4.88
C LEU A 149 -24.86 12.75 3.82
N GLU A 150 -25.59 12.88 2.71
CA GLU A 150 -25.36 13.89 1.67
C GLU A 150 -25.91 15.29 2.05
N PRO A 151 -25.23 16.41 1.70
CA PRO A 151 -25.74 17.77 1.92
C PRO A 151 -26.80 18.21 0.89
N GLN A 152 -27.72 19.09 1.31
CA GLN A 152 -28.78 19.67 0.45
C GLN A 152 -28.23 20.51 -0.72
N ALA A 153 -28.72 20.22 -1.93
CA ALA A 153 -28.32 20.91 -3.17
C ALA A 153 -29.06 22.24 -3.37
N HIS A 154 -28.35 23.35 -3.52
CA HIS A 154 -28.88 24.58 -4.14
C HIS A 154 -28.65 24.53 -5.66
N ASP A 155 -29.56 25.11 -6.45
CA ASP A 155 -29.36 25.20 -7.90
C ASP A 155 -28.48 26.41 -8.25
N TYR A 156 -27.18 26.16 -8.32
CA TYR A 156 -26.17 27.17 -8.65
C TYR A 156 -26.18 27.59 -10.14
N SER A 157 -27.04 27.00 -10.98
CA SER A 157 -27.05 27.21 -12.44
C SER A 157 -27.58 28.56 -12.90
N LEU A 158 -28.25 29.32 -12.03
CA LEU A 158 -28.90 30.59 -12.37
C LEU A 158 -28.22 31.83 -11.78
N VAL A 159 -27.12 31.66 -11.04
CA VAL A 159 -26.44 32.78 -10.36
C VAL A 159 -25.52 33.49 -11.33
N GLU A 160 -25.81 34.77 -11.60
CA GLU A 160 -24.99 35.65 -12.44
C GLU A 160 -24.13 36.58 -11.58
N PRO A 161 -22.98 37.07 -12.08
CA PRO A 161 -22.12 37.99 -11.30
C PRO A 161 -22.84 39.25 -10.83
N ASP A 162 -23.86 39.70 -11.56
CA ASP A 162 -24.58 40.94 -11.26
C ASP A 162 -25.61 40.76 -10.12
N THR A 163 -26.11 39.54 -9.90
CA THR A 163 -27.05 39.18 -8.82
C THR A 163 -26.37 38.49 -7.63
N PHE A 164 -25.09 38.17 -7.79
CA PHE A 164 -24.25 37.46 -6.83
C PHE A 164 -24.28 38.07 -5.43
N PHE A 165 -24.10 39.39 -5.30
CA PHE A 165 -24.01 40.06 -4.00
C PHE A 165 -25.31 40.04 -3.21
N GLU A 166 -26.46 40.10 -3.88
CA GLU A 166 -27.77 40.01 -3.21
C GLU A 166 -27.97 38.63 -2.59
N LEU A 167 -27.58 37.57 -3.32
CA LEU A 167 -27.69 36.19 -2.87
C LEU A 167 -26.70 35.88 -1.73
N VAL A 168 -25.45 36.33 -1.83
CA VAL A 168 -24.45 36.13 -0.76
C VAL A 168 -24.88 36.82 0.54
N LYS A 169 -25.53 37.99 0.46
CA LYS A 169 -26.09 38.70 1.62
C LYS A 169 -27.25 37.96 2.27
N SER A 170 -27.99 37.15 1.50
CA SER A 170 -29.15 36.41 1.99
C SER A 170 -28.79 35.12 2.74
N ILE A 171 -27.54 34.66 2.62
CA ILE A 171 -27.05 33.48 3.34
C ILE A 171 -26.59 33.92 4.73
N ASP A 172 -26.92 33.16 5.78
CA ASP A 172 -26.50 33.50 7.14
C ASP A 172 -25.23 32.74 7.56
N SER A 173 -25.17 31.45 7.25
CA SER A 173 -24.06 30.58 7.65
C SER A 173 -22.79 30.84 6.85
N ASN A 174 -21.66 30.99 7.55
CA ASN A 174 -20.34 31.12 6.91
C ASN A 174 -19.97 29.88 6.08
N TRP A 175 -20.38 28.68 6.53
CA TRP A 175 -20.12 27.44 5.78
C TRP A 175 -20.95 27.34 4.50
N GLU A 176 -22.22 27.77 4.55
CA GLU A 176 -23.09 27.82 3.38
C GLU A 176 -22.62 28.90 2.40
N LYS A 177 -22.16 30.06 2.90
CA LYS A 177 -21.51 31.10 2.09
C LYS A 177 -20.30 30.54 1.38
N ASP A 178 -19.40 29.88 2.09
CA ASP A 178 -18.20 29.29 1.49
C ASP A 178 -18.55 28.27 0.39
N ASN A 179 -19.50 27.37 0.65
CA ASN A 179 -19.97 26.43 -0.37
C ASN A 179 -20.57 27.14 -1.58
N PHE A 180 -21.39 28.17 -1.34
CA PHE A 180 -22.00 28.96 -2.39
C PHE A 180 -20.94 29.64 -3.26
N LEU A 181 -19.99 30.33 -2.65
CA LEU A 181 -18.89 31.01 -3.34
C LEU A 181 -18.07 30.02 -4.18
N VAL A 182 -17.62 28.90 -3.58
CA VAL A 182 -16.85 27.85 -4.27
C VAL A 182 -17.60 27.33 -5.49
N ASN A 183 -18.87 26.95 -5.32
CA ASN A 183 -19.66 26.36 -6.39
C ASN A 183 -19.97 27.35 -7.51
N CYS A 184 -20.27 28.61 -7.19
CA CYS A 184 -20.50 29.65 -8.18
C CYS A 184 -19.24 29.95 -9.01
N PHE A 185 -18.12 30.25 -8.35
CA PHE A 185 -16.88 30.60 -9.03
C PHE A 185 -16.33 29.43 -9.85
N LYS A 186 -16.35 28.22 -9.29
CA LYS A 186 -15.87 27.01 -9.98
C LYS A 186 -16.67 26.80 -11.27
N ARG A 187 -18.00 26.91 -11.19
CA ARG A 187 -18.87 26.75 -12.35
C ARG A 187 -18.65 27.83 -13.41
N TRP A 188 -18.52 29.10 -13.02
CA TRP A 188 -18.27 30.18 -13.98
C TRP A 188 -16.95 29.97 -14.75
N LEU A 189 -15.92 29.47 -14.07
CA LEU A 189 -14.63 29.14 -14.67
C LEU A 189 -14.72 27.88 -15.57
N ASP A 190 -15.36 26.81 -15.09
CA ASP A 190 -15.45 25.53 -15.81
C ASP A 190 -16.32 25.63 -17.07
N GLU A 191 -17.48 26.31 -16.97
CA GLU A 191 -18.41 26.49 -18.09
C GLU A 191 -17.97 27.61 -19.05
N LYS A 192 -16.93 28.38 -18.71
CA LYS A 192 -16.49 29.60 -19.44
C LYS A 192 -17.65 30.56 -19.73
N ARG A 193 -18.61 30.62 -18.81
CA ARG A 193 -19.89 31.33 -18.99
C ARG A 193 -19.71 32.85 -19.01
N TYR A 194 -18.66 33.33 -18.34
CA TYR A 194 -18.29 34.74 -18.27
C TYR A 194 -16.80 34.90 -18.58
N ASP A 195 -16.42 36.10 -19.01
CA ASP A 195 -15.01 36.49 -19.13
C ASP A 195 -14.33 36.47 -17.76
N ASN A 196 -13.08 35.97 -17.75
CA ASN A 196 -12.16 36.00 -16.62
C ASN A 196 -12.08 37.39 -15.95
N ASP A 197 -12.12 38.50 -16.70
CA ASP A 197 -12.14 39.87 -16.13
C ASP A 197 -13.40 40.14 -15.31
N LYS A 198 -14.57 39.69 -15.79
CA LYS A 198 -15.84 39.84 -15.05
C LYS A 198 -15.79 39.06 -13.74
N ILE A 199 -15.35 37.80 -13.80
CA ILE A 199 -15.23 36.94 -12.61
C ILE A 199 -14.24 37.54 -11.60
N TYR A 200 -13.09 38.01 -12.07
CA TYR A 200 -12.05 38.63 -11.23
C TYR A 200 -12.56 39.89 -10.54
N ARG A 201 -13.24 40.79 -11.27
CA ARG A 201 -13.80 42.02 -10.69
C ARG A 201 -14.83 41.72 -9.61
N THR A 202 -15.73 40.75 -9.84
CA THR A 202 -16.70 40.33 -8.83
C THR A 202 -16.01 39.80 -7.57
N PHE A 203 -14.92 39.04 -7.70
CA PHE A 203 -14.13 38.61 -6.55
C PHE A 203 -13.46 39.80 -5.82
N VAL A 204 -12.88 40.75 -6.55
CA VAL A 204 -12.25 41.95 -5.95
C VAL A 204 -13.29 42.81 -5.22
N GLU A 205 -14.48 42.99 -5.80
CA GLU A 205 -15.59 43.69 -5.16
C GLU A 205 -16.02 42.98 -3.86
N TYR A 206 -16.12 41.65 -3.87
CA TYR A 206 -16.40 40.85 -2.67
C TYR A 206 -15.34 41.05 -1.58
N ILE A 207 -14.06 41.01 -1.94
CA ILE A 207 -12.97 41.29 -0.99
C ILE A 207 -13.06 42.71 -0.43
N ASN A 208 -13.38 43.70 -1.27
CA ASN A 208 -13.46 45.10 -0.84
C ASN A 208 -14.61 45.32 0.14
N GLU A 209 -15.73 44.62 -0.03
CA GLU A 209 -16.89 44.71 0.87
C GLU A 209 -16.69 43.96 2.19
N HIS A 210 -16.09 42.76 2.15
CA HIS A 210 -16.04 41.86 3.32
C HIS A 210 -14.66 41.73 3.97
N GLY A 211 -13.62 42.22 3.31
CA GLY A 211 -12.23 42.17 3.76
C GLY A 211 -11.53 40.85 3.42
N LYS A 212 -10.20 40.89 3.28
CA LYS A 212 -9.41 39.70 2.85
C LYS A 212 -9.58 38.47 3.76
N LYS A 213 -9.81 38.69 5.05
CA LYS A 213 -9.98 37.62 6.04
C LYS A 213 -11.33 36.90 5.94
N SER A 214 -12.30 37.42 5.19
CA SER A 214 -13.60 36.77 5.00
C SER A 214 -13.57 35.70 3.91
N VAL A 215 -12.50 35.61 3.13
CA VAL A 215 -12.38 34.61 2.07
C VAL A 215 -11.74 33.35 2.64
N SER A 216 -12.49 32.25 2.57
CA SER A 216 -11.97 30.95 2.95
C SER A 216 -10.94 30.44 1.94
N TYR A 217 -10.07 29.57 2.44
CA TYR A 217 -9.09 28.86 1.61
C TYR A 217 -9.74 28.10 0.44
N ARG A 218 -10.99 27.62 0.59
CA ARG A 218 -11.72 26.89 -0.46
C ARG A 218 -12.06 27.79 -1.65
N VAL A 219 -12.42 29.04 -1.38
CA VAL A 219 -12.68 30.03 -2.43
C VAL A 219 -11.38 30.42 -3.13
N LEU A 220 -10.29 30.59 -2.36
CA LEU A 220 -8.97 30.84 -2.93
C LEU A 220 -8.48 29.67 -3.78
N ASP A 221 -8.69 28.42 -3.38
CA ASP A 221 -8.31 27.24 -4.16
C ASP A 221 -8.88 27.27 -5.58
N VAL A 222 -10.12 27.71 -5.72
CA VAL A 222 -10.78 27.88 -7.02
C VAL A 222 -10.25 29.09 -7.80
N LEU A 223 -10.06 30.22 -7.13
CA LEU A 223 -9.82 31.51 -7.80
C LEU A 223 -8.35 31.89 -7.94
N PHE A 224 -7.43 31.23 -7.24
CA PHE A 224 -6.03 31.61 -7.23
C PHE A 224 -5.39 31.65 -8.62
N PRO A 225 -5.63 30.70 -9.54
CA PRO A 225 -5.10 30.80 -10.90
C PRO A 225 -5.58 32.07 -11.63
N LEU A 226 -6.84 32.46 -11.43
CA LEU A 226 -7.43 33.66 -11.99
C LEU A 226 -6.80 34.92 -11.38
N ILE A 227 -6.73 35.00 -10.04
CA ILE A 227 -6.13 36.14 -9.33
C ILE A 227 -4.69 36.34 -9.79
N TYR A 228 -3.95 35.25 -9.99
CA TYR A 228 -2.58 35.30 -10.48
C TYR A 228 -2.46 35.83 -11.92
N GLU A 229 -3.40 35.47 -12.81
CA GLU A 229 -3.44 35.96 -14.20
C GLU A 229 -3.58 37.48 -14.26
N PHE A 230 -4.36 38.08 -13.34
CA PHE A 230 -4.56 39.54 -13.29
C PHE A 230 -3.52 40.26 -12.43
N GLU A 231 -3.23 39.75 -11.23
CA GLU A 231 -2.38 40.39 -10.23
C GLU A 231 -1.53 39.37 -9.45
N GLY A 232 -0.46 38.85 -10.07
CA GLY A 232 0.41 37.84 -9.46
C GLY A 232 0.93 38.19 -8.05
N ASN A 233 1.33 39.45 -7.82
CA ASN A 233 1.77 39.90 -6.50
C ASN A 233 0.65 39.88 -5.44
N MET A 234 -0.59 40.11 -5.86
CA MET A 234 -1.75 40.10 -4.97
C MET A 234 -2.17 38.67 -4.64
N ALA A 235 -2.05 37.73 -5.58
CA ALA A 235 -2.29 36.31 -5.36
C ALA A 235 -1.46 35.77 -4.19
N PHE A 236 -0.13 35.98 -4.20
CA PHE A 236 0.73 35.54 -3.09
C PHE A 236 0.42 36.25 -1.77
N LYS A 237 0.03 37.53 -1.80
CA LYS A 237 -0.43 38.22 -0.59
C LYS A 237 -1.70 37.59 0.01
N TYR A 238 -2.61 37.08 -0.81
CA TYR A 238 -3.76 36.33 -0.32
C TYR A 238 -3.35 34.98 0.25
N LEU A 239 -2.44 34.26 -0.41
CA LEU A 239 -1.91 33.01 0.11
C LEU A 239 -1.26 33.19 1.48
N ASP A 240 -0.40 34.20 1.62
CA ASP A 240 0.31 34.50 2.86
C ASP A 240 -0.63 34.99 3.98
N SER A 241 -1.84 35.43 3.63
CA SER A 241 -2.85 35.82 4.62
C SER A 241 -3.54 34.64 5.29
N LEU A 242 -3.36 33.42 4.76
CA LEU A 242 -3.89 32.20 5.36
C LEU A 242 -3.14 31.87 6.66
N GLU A 243 -3.89 31.39 7.65
CA GLU A 243 -3.36 31.06 8.97
C GLU A 243 -2.49 29.79 8.96
N PHE A 244 -2.87 28.79 8.15
CA PHE A 244 -2.27 27.46 8.19
C PHE A 244 -1.38 27.21 6.97
N ASP A 245 -0.12 26.85 7.20
CA ASP A 245 0.86 26.62 6.13
C ASP A 245 0.48 25.46 5.20
N TRP A 246 -0.11 24.38 5.73
CA TRP A 246 -0.57 23.26 4.90
C TRP A 246 -1.64 23.68 3.88
N LYS A 247 -2.50 24.65 4.21
CA LYS A 247 -3.51 25.19 3.27
C LYS A 247 -2.86 26.03 2.18
N LYS A 248 -1.81 26.79 2.53
CA LYS A 248 -1.03 27.55 1.54
C LYS A 248 -0.40 26.61 0.54
N ASP A 249 0.17 25.52 1.02
CA ASP A 249 0.82 24.53 0.19
C ASP A 249 -0.14 23.73 -0.69
N GLU A 250 -1.33 23.39 -0.17
CA GLU A 250 -2.38 22.72 -0.94
C GLU A 250 -2.84 23.60 -2.12
N ILE A 251 -3.19 24.85 -1.86
CA ILE A 251 -3.59 25.80 -2.91
C ILE A 251 -2.46 26.01 -3.91
N LEU A 252 -1.23 26.21 -3.42
CA LEU A 252 -0.08 26.40 -4.28
C LEU A 252 0.15 25.18 -5.19
N ALA A 253 0.09 23.96 -4.65
CA ALA A 253 0.21 22.73 -5.40
C ALA A 253 -0.87 22.62 -6.49
N ASN A 254 -2.14 22.83 -6.14
CA ASN A 254 -3.25 22.79 -7.09
C ASN A 254 -3.07 23.81 -8.23
N CYS A 255 -2.59 25.01 -7.90
CA CYS A 255 -2.36 26.06 -8.88
C CYS A 255 -1.21 25.75 -9.83
N ILE A 256 -0.10 25.22 -9.32
CA ILE A 256 1.02 24.83 -10.17
C ILE A 256 0.58 23.73 -11.13
N THR A 257 -0.11 22.71 -10.64
CA THR A 257 -0.68 21.63 -11.48
C THR A 257 -1.57 22.21 -12.57
N PHE A 258 -2.50 23.10 -12.22
CA PHE A 258 -3.36 23.76 -13.19
C PHE A 258 -2.58 24.53 -14.26
N TRP A 259 -1.55 25.29 -13.88
CA TRP A 259 -0.74 26.05 -14.84
C TRP A 259 0.06 25.14 -15.77
N LEU A 260 0.60 24.03 -15.26
CA LEU A 260 1.33 23.05 -16.06
C LEU A 260 0.41 22.30 -17.02
N ASP A 261 -0.80 21.93 -16.60
CA ASP A 261 -1.76 21.19 -17.41
C ASP A 261 -2.34 22.01 -18.57
N LYS A 262 -2.58 23.31 -18.37
CA LYS A 262 -3.23 24.15 -19.38
C LYS A 262 -2.37 24.42 -20.62
N GLN A 263 -1.08 24.06 -20.63
CA GLN A 263 -0.09 24.29 -21.70
C GLN A 263 -0.03 25.73 -22.28
N LYS A 264 -0.79 26.67 -21.72
CA LYS A 264 -0.88 28.08 -22.09
C LYS A 264 0.21 28.90 -21.40
N TYR A 265 0.71 28.41 -20.27
CA TYR A 265 1.65 29.13 -19.43
C TYR A 265 3.09 28.69 -19.71
N ASP A 266 3.99 29.66 -19.81
CA ASP A 266 5.42 29.43 -19.98
C ASP A 266 6.01 28.84 -18.69
N LYS A 267 6.50 27.59 -18.76
CA LYS A 267 7.11 26.87 -17.64
C LYS A 267 8.25 27.66 -16.97
N ASN A 268 9.05 28.40 -17.74
CA ASN A 268 10.15 29.19 -17.18
C ASN A 268 9.62 30.34 -16.33
N LYS A 269 8.53 30.98 -16.74
CA LYS A 269 7.89 32.04 -15.95
C LYS A 269 7.29 31.49 -14.66
N ILE A 270 6.61 30.34 -14.74
CA ILE A 270 6.09 29.63 -13.57
C ILE A 270 7.24 29.35 -12.60
N TYR A 271 8.32 28.74 -13.10
CA TYR A 271 9.49 28.41 -12.30
C TYR A 271 10.11 29.63 -11.61
N GLN A 272 10.37 30.73 -12.34
CA GLN A 272 10.96 31.94 -11.77
C GLN A 272 10.13 32.54 -10.63
N VAL A 273 8.81 32.55 -10.80
CA VAL A 273 7.88 33.07 -9.80
C VAL A 273 7.85 32.18 -8.56
N LEU A 274 7.85 30.86 -8.75
CA LEU A 274 7.90 29.90 -7.65
C LEU A 274 9.20 30.03 -6.88
N VAL A 275 10.34 30.12 -7.56
CA VAL A 275 11.65 30.34 -6.91
C VAL A 275 11.65 31.62 -6.08
N GLU A 276 11.11 32.72 -6.59
CA GLU A 276 11.01 33.97 -5.82
C GLU A 276 10.16 33.80 -4.56
N TYR A 277 9.01 33.13 -4.67
CA TYR A 277 8.13 32.86 -3.53
C TYR A 277 8.80 31.95 -2.49
N ILE A 278 9.41 30.85 -2.95
CA ILE A 278 10.11 29.88 -2.11
C ILE A 278 11.29 30.51 -1.40
N ASN A 279 12.07 31.36 -2.07
CA ASN A 279 13.19 32.07 -1.45
C ASN A 279 12.73 33.00 -0.30
N LYS A 280 11.55 33.60 -0.42
CA LYS A 280 10.95 34.44 0.65
C LYS A 280 10.44 33.59 1.80
N ARG A 281 9.77 32.47 1.51
CA ARG A 281 9.15 31.60 2.51
C ARG A 281 10.16 30.69 3.22
N GLY A 282 11.24 30.33 2.54
CA GLY A 282 12.23 29.35 2.99
C GLY A 282 11.88 27.93 2.58
N LEU A 283 12.84 27.24 1.97
CA LEU A 283 12.68 25.90 1.41
C LEU A 283 12.18 24.84 2.42
N LYS A 284 12.59 24.95 3.70
CA LYS A 284 12.20 24.02 4.77
C LYS A 284 10.74 24.13 5.20
N ASN A 285 10.04 25.18 4.74
CA ASN A 285 8.66 25.47 5.13
C ASN A 285 7.65 25.05 4.04
N LEU A 286 8.10 24.37 2.99
CA LEU A 286 7.24 23.82 1.95
C LEU A 286 6.86 22.39 2.32
N SER A 287 5.60 22.02 2.09
CA SER A 287 5.18 20.62 2.16
C SER A 287 5.64 19.79 0.97
N TYR A 288 5.60 18.47 1.15
CA TYR A 288 5.82 17.50 0.09
C TYR A 288 4.89 17.69 -1.13
N SER A 289 3.66 18.16 -0.95
CA SER A 289 2.70 18.29 -2.07
C SER A 289 3.17 19.33 -3.09
N VAL A 290 3.82 20.39 -2.61
CA VAL A 290 4.44 21.39 -3.47
C VAL A 290 5.75 20.85 -4.04
N LEU A 291 6.59 20.24 -3.20
CA LEU A 291 7.89 19.70 -3.63
C LEU A 291 7.76 18.61 -4.71
N ASP A 292 6.73 17.76 -4.63
CA ASP A 292 6.42 16.71 -5.60
C ASP A 292 6.21 17.27 -7.02
N ILE A 293 5.61 18.46 -7.13
CA ILE A 293 5.37 19.13 -8.39
C ILE A 293 6.60 19.96 -8.82
N LEU A 294 7.34 20.48 -7.84
CA LEU A 294 8.48 21.35 -8.10
C LEU A 294 9.71 20.61 -8.60
N PHE A 295 10.06 19.43 -8.07
CA PHE A 295 11.32 18.79 -8.45
C PHE A 295 11.37 18.40 -9.95
N PRO A 296 10.28 17.89 -10.59
CA PRO A 296 10.30 17.62 -12.03
C PRO A 296 10.39 18.91 -12.85
N LEU A 297 9.65 19.96 -12.46
CA LEU A 297 9.67 21.25 -13.14
C LEU A 297 11.05 21.91 -13.03
N THR A 298 11.63 21.89 -11.83
CA THR A 298 12.93 22.51 -11.54
C THR A 298 14.03 21.82 -12.33
N TYR A 299 13.92 20.51 -12.60
CA TYR A 299 14.92 19.79 -13.38
C TYR A 299 15.09 20.35 -14.81
N GLU A 300 14.03 20.91 -15.40
CA GLU A 300 14.08 21.54 -16.72
C GLU A 300 14.97 22.81 -16.75
N PHE A 301 15.26 23.41 -15.58
CA PHE A 301 15.93 24.71 -15.48
C PHE A 301 17.18 24.72 -14.58
N ASP A 302 17.16 23.95 -13.49
CA ASP A 302 18.21 23.83 -12.48
C ASP A 302 18.25 22.40 -11.93
N SER A 303 19.07 21.55 -12.56
CA SER A 303 19.24 20.16 -12.13
C SER A 303 19.80 20.04 -10.72
N SER A 304 20.66 20.96 -10.25
CA SER A 304 21.20 20.86 -8.90
C SER A 304 20.10 21.09 -7.86
N MET A 305 19.26 22.11 -8.07
CA MET A 305 18.17 22.42 -7.15
C MET A 305 17.05 21.37 -7.20
N ALA A 306 16.80 20.78 -8.37
CA ALA A 306 15.84 19.69 -8.50
C ALA A 306 16.23 18.47 -7.64
N PHE A 307 17.53 18.16 -7.56
CA PHE A 307 18.03 17.12 -6.67
C PHE A 307 17.76 17.45 -5.18
N GLU A 308 17.98 18.71 -4.78
CA GLU A 308 17.67 19.15 -3.41
C GLU A 308 16.18 19.04 -3.08
N TYR A 309 15.31 19.39 -4.04
CA TYR A 309 13.86 19.31 -3.88
C TYR A 309 13.37 17.87 -3.78
N VAL A 310 13.87 16.95 -4.62
CA VAL A 310 13.47 15.53 -4.51
C VAL A 310 13.95 14.91 -3.20
N CYS A 311 15.15 15.27 -2.71
CA CYS A 311 15.64 14.83 -1.39
C CYS A 311 14.73 15.31 -0.26
N LEU A 312 14.26 16.56 -0.31
CA LEU A 312 13.33 17.10 0.69
C LEU A 312 11.94 16.48 0.58
N ALA A 313 11.43 16.31 -0.64
CA ALA A 313 10.14 15.68 -0.88
C ALA A 313 10.13 14.28 -0.27
N GLN A 314 11.18 13.49 -0.53
CA GLN A 314 11.35 12.15 0.02
C GLN A 314 11.42 12.14 1.55
N ALA A 315 12.03 13.17 2.14
CA ALA A 315 12.34 13.22 3.56
C ALA A 315 11.11 13.25 4.47
N GLU A 316 9.95 13.75 4.07
CA GLU A 316 8.85 13.95 5.03
C GLU A 316 8.27 12.64 5.59
N TYR A 317 7.61 11.83 4.75
CA TYR A 317 6.86 10.66 5.22
C TYR A 317 7.12 9.37 4.41
N TYR A 318 7.87 9.46 3.30
CA TYR A 318 7.96 8.35 2.34
C TYR A 318 8.86 7.19 2.78
N TRP A 319 9.74 7.42 3.75
CA TRP A 319 10.57 6.36 4.35
C TRP A 319 9.79 5.46 5.32
N PHE A 320 8.54 5.77 5.66
CA PHE A 320 7.73 4.98 6.59
C PHE A 320 6.73 4.09 5.85
N THR A 321 6.52 2.87 6.37
CA THR A 321 5.58 1.87 5.81
C THR A 321 4.13 2.20 6.05
N ASP A 322 3.83 2.89 7.14
CA ASP A 322 2.46 3.15 7.61
C ASP A 322 1.76 4.27 6.80
N THR A 323 2.34 4.65 5.65
CA THR A 323 1.85 5.73 4.82
C THR A 323 1.31 5.18 3.51
N THR A 324 0.14 5.67 3.09
CA THR A 324 -0.57 5.26 1.87
C THR A 324 0.13 5.71 0.57
N TYR A 325 1.40 6.11 0.63
CA TYR A 325 2.09 6.82 -0.46
C TYR A 325 3.23 6.02 -1.10
N ARG A 326 3.15 4.68 -1.12
CA ARG A 326 4.16 3.82 -1.76
C ARG A 326 4.41 4.19 -3.23
N GLU A 327 3.37 4.54 -3.99
CA GLU A 327 3.50 4.94 -5.40
C GLU A 327 4.38 6.19 -5.57
N LYS A 328 4.16 7.20 -4.73
CA LYS A 328 4.95 8.44 -4.72
C LYS A 328 6.39 8.23 -4.24
N PHE A 329 6.62 7.25 -3.36
CA PHE A 329 7.96 6.81 -3.01
C PHE A 329 8.68 6.24 -4.25
N ILE A 330 8.03 5.31 -4.96
CA ILE A 330 8.57 4.69 -6.17
C ILE A 330 8.83 5.75 -7.27
N GLU A 331 7.91 6.70 -7.45
CA GLU A 331 8.05 7.79 -8.42
C GLU A 331 9.34 8.59 -8.20
N LYS A 332 9.62 9.01 -6.96
CA LYS A 332 10.84 9.75 -6.60
C LYS A 332 12.10 8.91 -6.82
N CYS A 333 12.07 7.64 -6.43
CA CYS A 333 13.19 6.72 -6.66
C CYS A 333 13.47 6.55 -8.15
N ASN A 334 12.43 6.38 -8.97
CA ASN A 334 12.55 6.29 -10.42
C ASN A 334 13.06 7.59 -11.06
N PHE A 335 12.63 8.74 -10.54
CA PHE A 335 13.16 10.04 -10.96
C PHE A 335 14.67 10.14 -10.69
N VAL A 336 15.12 9.74 -9.50
CA VAL A 336 16.55 9.71 -9.13
C VAL A 336 17.31 8.69 -9.99
N LYS A 337 16.79 7.47 -10.18
CA LYS A 337 17.40 6.45 -11.04
C LYS A 337 17.58 6.95 -12.48
N LYS A 338 16.60 7.68 -13.00
CA LYS A 338 16.62 8.21 -14.37
C LYS A 338 17.57 9.39 -14.57
N TYR A 339 17.57 10.35 -13.64
CA TYR A 339 18.24 11.64 -13.86
C TYR A 339 19.50 11.85 -13.01
N TYR A 340 19.66 11.08 -11.92
CA TYR A 340 20.80 11.15 -11.00
C TYR A 340 21.31 9.75 -10.60
N PRO A 341 21.55 8.82 -11.55
CA PRO A 341 21.92 7.44 -11.22
C PRO A 341 23.17 7.37 -10.33
N GLU A 342 24.18 8.23 -10.57
CA GLU A 342 25.42 8.25 -9.77
C GLU A 342 25.27 8.85 -8.37
N ARG A 343 24.12 9.50 -8.07
CA ARG A 343 23.87 10.18 -6.79
C ARG A 343 22.78 9.49 -5.97
N TYR A 344 22.40 8.26 -6.31
CA TYR A 344 21.33 7.55 -5.59
C TYR A 344 21.66 7.34 -4.10
N MET A 345 22.92 7.04 -3.78
CA MET A 345 23.39 6.92 -2.39
C MET A 345 23.38 8.26 -1.64
N GLU A 346 23.72 9.35 -2.34
CA GLU A 346 23.60 10.70 -1.78
C GLU A 346 22.13 11.00 -1.47
N PHE A 347 21.23 10.73 -2.41
CA PHE A 347 19.78 10.88 -2.23
C PHE A 347 19.26 10.07 -1.04
N TYR A 348 19.65 8.79 -0.94
CA TYR A 348 19.30 7.92 0.18
C TYR A 348 19.74 8.53 1.51
N SER A 349 21.02 8.90 1.61
CA SER A 349 21.60 9.43 2.85
C SER A 349 21.01 10.78 3.27
N GLU A 350 20.88 11.72 2.33
CA GLU A 350 20.40 13.07 2.61
C GLU A 350 18.91 13.10 2.90
N SER A 351 18.09 12.33 2.18
CA SER A 351 16.66 12.26 2.44
C SER A 351 16.36 11.66 3.83
N ILE A 352 17.04 10.57 4.23
CA ILE A 352 16.88 9.97 5.57
C ILE A 352 17.32 10.95 6.68
N LYS A 353 18.48 11.57 6.50
CA LYS A 353 19.00 12.57 7.45
C LYS A 353 18.03 13.75 7.63
N ARG A 354 17.37 14.17 6.55
CA ARG A 354 16.38 15.25 6.56
C ARG A 354 15.06 14.82 7.21
N SER A 355 14.60 13.59 6.99
CA SER A 355 13.39 13.05 7.65
C SER A 355 13.45 13.23 9.15
N PHE A 356 14.62 12.97 9.70
CA PHE A 356 14.87 13.03 11.11
C PHE A 356 14.77 14.46 11.67
N ASN A 357 15.33 15.44 10.94
CA ASN A 357 15.23 16.86 11.30
C ASN A 357 13.78 17.37 11.24
N ILE A 358 13.01 16.91 10.25
CA ILE A 358 11.61 17.32 10.06
C ILE A 358 10.73 16.79 11.19
N LEU A 359 10.95 15.55 11.64
CA LEU A 359 10.20 14.93 12.74
C LEU A 359 10.63 15.37 14.15
N GLY A 360 11.55 16.34 14.27
CA GLY A 360 12.01 16.87 15.55
C GLY A 360 12.76 15.87 16.42
N ARG A 361 13.10 14.69 15.88
CA ARG A 361 13.93 13.70 16.54
C ARG A 361 15.37 14.21 16.37
N LYS A 362 16.14 14.38 17.43
CA LYS A 362 17.56 14.79 17.40
C LYS A 362 18.40 13.62 17.94
N GLY A 363 19.43 13.18 17.21
CA GLY A 363 20.41 12.18 17.64
C GLY A 363 20.36 10.72 17.13
N GLY A 364 19.57 10.31 16.14
CA GLY A 364 19.51 8.89 15.72
C GLY A 364 19.33 8.67 14.22
N PHE A 365 20.36 8.17 13.54
CA PHE A 365 20.21 7.60 12.20
C PHE A 365 19.55 6.21 12.35
N PHE A 366 18.50 5.94 11.58
CA PHE A 366 17.94 4.60 11.46
C PHE A 366 17.86 4.23 9.99
N VAL A 367 18.02 2.93 9.70
CA VAL A 367 17.73 2.38 8.38
C VAL A 367 16.23 2.11 8.33
N PRO A 368 15.44 2.83 7.51
CA PRO A 368 14.01 2.58 7.42
C PRO A 368 13.76 1.24 6.74
N THR A 369 13.57 0.17 7.51
CA THR A 369 13.14 -1.13 7.02
C THR A 369 11.61 -1.23 7.05
N PRO A 370 10.97 -1.90 6.08
CA PRO A 370 11.53 -2.48 4.85
C PRO A 370 11.84 -1.47 3.72
N ARG A 371 11.48 -0.19 3.84
CA ARG A 371 11.53 0.78 2.72
C ARG A 371 12.93 0.97 2.09
N SER A 372 13.99 0.77 2.85
CA SER A 372 15.37 0.77 2.34
C SER A 372 15.62 -0.37 1.38
N ILE A 373 15.04 -1.54 1.63
CA ILE A 373 15.17 -2.70 0.75
C ILE A 373 14.37 -2.48 -0.53
N GLU A 374 13.16 -1.89 -0.45
CA GLU A 374 12.45 -1.45 -1.66
C GLU A 374 13.28 -0.44 -2.47
N PHE A 375 13.92 0.53 -1.81
CA PHE A 375 14.82 1.47 -2.47
C PHE A 375 15.94 0.73 -3.20
N PHE A 376 16.71 -0.11 -2.51
CA PHE A 376 17.82 -0.82 -3.12
C PHE A 376 17.39 -1.83 -4.20
N SER A 377 16.18 -2.39 -4.09
CA SER A 377 15.57 -3.19 -5.15
C SER A 377 15.37 -2.38 -6.43
N ILE A 378 14.85 -1.14 -6.34
CA ILE A 378 14.70 -0.24 -7.49
C ILE A 378 16.05 0.05 -8.15
N PHE A 379 17.13 0.15 -7.38
CA PHE A 379 18.49 0.38 -7.89
C PHE A 379 19.26 -0.90 -8.23
N GLU A 380 18.62 -2.08 -8.15
CA GLU A 380 19.23 -3.39 -8.45
C GLU A 380 20.45 -3.72 -7.56
N GLU A 381 20.46 -3.20 -6.33
CA GLU A 381 21.55 -3.33 -5.35
C GLU A 381 21.32 -4.52 -4.39
N LEU A 382 21.25 -5.73 -4.95
CA LEU A 382 20.91 -6.96 -4.20
C LEU A 382 21.83 -7.20 -3.00
N GLU A 383 23.15 -7.02 -3.15
CA GLU A 383 24.11 -7.23 -2.04
C GLU A 383 23.82 -6.31 -0.85
N THR A 384 23.38 -5.07 -1.12
CA THR A 384 23.02 -4.10 -0.07
C THR A 384 21.70 -4.49 0.59
N MET A 385 20.72 -4.96 -0.17
CA MET A 385 19.47 -5.51 0.36
C MET A 385 19.77 -6.67 1.32
N GLU A 386 20.59 -7.64 0.90
CA GLU A 386 20.96 -8.80 1.72
C GLU A 386 21.67 -8.40 3.01
N LYS A 387 22.60 -7.42 2.95
CA LYS A 387 23.28 -6.91 4.16
C LYS A 387 22.32 -6.28 5.16
N ILE A 388 21.35 -5.50 4.69
CA ILE A 388 20.35 -4.86 5.56
C ILE A 388 19.42 -5.90 6.17
N THR A 389 18.95 -6.87 5.38
CA THR A 389 18.08 -7.94 5.85
C THR A 389 18.81 -8.84 6.86
N ASP A 390 20.04 -9.27 6.56
CA ASP A 390 20.84 -10.09 7.48
C ASP A 390 21.12 -9.37 8.80
N ALA A 391 21.44 -8.07 8.76
CA ALA A 391 21.58 -7.27 9.97
C ALA A 391 20.27 -7.19 10.77
N SER A 392 19.13 -7.11 10.08
CA SER A 392 17.82 -7.07 10.71
C SER A 392 17.45 -8.42 11.36
N VAL A 393 17.75 -9.54 10.70
CA VAL A 393 17.59 -10.89 11.27
C VAL A 393 18.51 -11.09 12.47
N LYS A 394 19.79 -10.67 12.39
CA LYS A 394 20.71 -10.67 13.55
C LYS A 394 20.17 -9.86 14.72
N PHE A 395 19.46 -8.78 14.44
CA PHE A 395 18.85 -7.98 15.50
C PHE A 395 17.63 -8.67 16.12
N VAL A 396 16.84 -9.43 15.35
CA VAL A 396 15.79 -10.31 15.92
C VAL A 396 16.43 -11.34 16.86
N ASP A 397 17.49 -12.02 16.43
CA ASP A 397 18.19 -13.00 17.29
C ASP A 397 18.69 -12.35 18.58
N PHE A 398 19.21 -11.12 18.50
CA PHE A 398 19.62 -10.36 19.67
C PHE A 398 18.43 -10.01 20.59
N LEU A 399 17.32 -9.53 20.03
CA LEU A 399 16.12 -9.17 20.80
C LEU A 399 15.49 -10.37 21.50
N MET A 400 15.56 -11.55 20.89
CA MET A 400 15.03 -12.79 21.44
C MET A 400 16.08 -13.63 22.17
N GLY A 401 17.32 -13.16 22.28
CA GLY A 401 18.47 -13.96 22.72
C GLY A 401 18.41 -14.44 24.17
N ASP A 402 17.59 -13.78 25.01
CA ASP A 402 17.33 -14.19 26.39
C ASP A 402 16.22 -15.25 26.51
N LEU A 403 15.57 -15.62 25.40
CA LEU A 403 14.51 -16.63 25.35
C LEU A 403 15.09 -17.97 24.89
N GLU A 404 14.85 -19.02 25.67
CA GLU A 404 15.17 -20.39 25.28
C GLU A 404 13.99 -20.98 24.49
N PHE A 405 14.00 -20.81 23.17
CA PHE A 405 12.98 -21.45 22.33
C PHE A 405 13.16 -22.97 22.28
N PRO A 406 12.07 -23.74 22.38
CA PRO A 406 12.12 -25.15 22.04
C PRO A 406 12.53 -25.35 20.56
N PRO A 407 13.04 -26.53 20.19
CA PRO A 407 13.28 -26.86 18.80
C PRO A 407 11.99 -26.81 17.98
N VAL A 408 12.05 -26.20 16.79
CA VAL A 408 10.94 -26.12 15.85
C VAL A 408 10.66 -27.52 15.29
N LYS A 409 9.62 -28.18 15.81
CA LYS A 409 9.41 -29.62 15.57
C LYS A 409 9.12 -29.96 14.11
N TRP A 410 8.48 -29.05 13.37
CA TRP A 410 8.07 -29.32 12.00
C TRP A 410 9.22 -29.34 11.00
N THR A 411 10.39 -28.78 11.33
CA THR A 411 11.57 -28.88 10.45
C THR A 411 12.16 -30.29 10.40
N ASP A 412 11.93 -31.08 11.47
CA ASP A 412 12.43 -32.45 11.59
C ASP A 412 11.46 -33.49 11.03
N ILE A 413 10.24 -33.08 10.64
CA ILE A 413 9.29 -33.95 9.95
C ILE A 413 9.91 -34.40 8.62
N GLY A 414 9.68 -35.68 8.28
CA GLY A 414 10.07 -36.25 6.99
C GLY A 414 9.51 -35.46 5.80
N ASP A 415 9.86 -35.87 4.59
CA ASP A 415 9.32 -35.21 3.40
C ASP A 415 7.80 -35.40 3.33
N ILE A 416 7.08 -34.28 3.33
CA ILE A 416 5.62 -34.23 3.18
C ILE A 416 5.33 -33.80 1.74
N ASP A 417 4.53 -34.61 1.05
CA ASP A 417 4.03 -34.32 -0.28
C ASP A 417 2.51 -34.07 -0.31
N LYS A 418 1.98 -33.80 -1.51
CA LYS A 418 0.57 -33.46 -1.72
C LYS A 418 -0.38 -34.60 -1.36
N ILE A 419 0.08 -35.85 -1.46
CA ILE A 419 -0.72 -37.02 -1.07
C ILE A 419 -0.78 -37.13 0.45
N ASP A 420 0.32 -36.84 1.15
CA ASP A 420 0.31 -36.76 2.62
C ASP A 420 -0.68 -35.69 3.09
N LEU A 421 -0.65 -34.51 2.47
CA LEU A 421 -1.63 -33.45 2.75
C LEU A 421 -3.05 -33.92 2.47
N LEU A 422 -3.31 -34.54 1.31
CA LEU A 422 -4.63 -35.03 0.93
C LEU A 422 -5.17 -36.07 1.93
N LEU A 423 -4.31 -37.00 2.39
CA LEU A 423 -4.67 -37.98 3.41
C LEU A 423 -4.96 -37.31 4.75
N GLN A 424 -4.15 -36.33 5.15
CA GLN A 424 -4.38 -35.57 6.38
C GLN A 424 -5.71 -34.80 6.35
N ARG A 425 -6.15 -34.32 5.17
CA ARG A 425 -7.45 -33.64 5.02
C ARG A 425 -8.66 -34.55 5.34
N LEU A 426 -8.50 -35.87 5.38
CA LEU A 426 -9.55 -36.79 5.85
C LEU A 426 -9.84 -36.68 7.36
N GLU A 427 -8.90 -36.14 8.14
CA GLU A 427 -9.01 -35.96 9.58
C GLU A 427 -9.46 -34.54 9.95
N TYR A 428 -9.70 -33.69 8.96
CA TYR A 428 -10.11 -32.30 9.17
C TYR A 428 -11.52 -32.20 9.76
N PRO A 429 -11.80 -31.28 10.70
CA PRO A 429 -13.10 -31.22 11.39
C PRO A 429 -14.28 -30.77 10.53
N ASN A 430 -14.04 -30.24 9.33
CA ASN A 430 -15.10 -29.80 8.41
C ASN A 430 -15.50 -30.95 7.48
N GLU A 431 -16.76 -31.38 7.53
CA GLU A 431 -17.28 -32.51 6.75
C GLU A 431 -17.12 -32.32 5.23
N PHE A 432 -17.30 -31.09 4.72
CA PHE A 432 -17.09 -30.81 3.30
C PHE A 432 -15.63 -31.02 2.90
N VAL A 433 -14.69 -30.61 3.75
CA VAL A 433 -13.25 -30.83 3.50
C VAL A 433 -12.94 -32.33 3.38
N VAL A 434 -13.51 -33.14 4.27
CA VAL A 434 -13.34 -34.61 4.25
C VAL A 434 -13.94 -35.21 2.97
N GLU A 435 -15.14 -34.78 2.59
CA GLU A 435 -15.80 -35.22 1.36
C GLU A 435 -14.99 -34.85 0.11
N GLY A 436 -14.46 -33.62 0.07
CA GLY A 436 -13.53 -33.17 -0.98
C GLY A 436 -12.24 -34.00 -1.03
N ALA A 437 -11.71 -34.41 0.12
CA ALA A 437 -10.52 -35.27 0.19
C ALA A 437 -10.82 -36.68 -0.32
N MET A 438 -11.97 -37.25 0.02
CA MET A 438 -12.42 -38.54 -0.54
C MET A 438 -12.55 -38.47 -2.06
N LEU A 439 -13.17 -37.41 -2.58
CA LEU A 439 -13.32 -37.19 -4.02
C LEU A 439 -11.96 -37.06 -4.73
N GLY A 440 -11.02 -36.32 -4.13
CA GLY A 440 -9.65 -36.19 -4.64
C GLY A 440 -8.93 -37.53 -4.70
N LEU A 441 -9.03 -38.34 -3.65
CA LEU A 441 -8.44 -39.68 -3.61
C LEU A 441 -9.04 -40.61 -4.66
N ASP A 442 -10.36 -40.59 -4.83
CA ASP A 442 -11.03 -41.46 -5.80
C ASP A 442 -10.63 -41.11 -7.24
N LYS A 443 -10.51 -39.82 -7.56
CA LYS A 443 -9.94 -39.36 -8.84
C LYS A 443 -8.52 -39.85 -9.07
N LEU A 444 -7.63 -39.72 -8.08
CA LEU A 444 -6.25 -40.15 -8.23
C LEU A 444 -6.12 -41.67 -8.41
N LYS A 445 -6.99 -42.45 -7.76
CA LYS A 445 -6.99 -43.92 -7.88
C LYS A 445 -7.38 -44.43 -9.28
N GLU A 446 -7.97 -43.59 -10.13
CA GLU A 446 -8.20 -43.95 -11.54
C GLU A 446 -6.87 -44.20 -12.28
N ASN A 447 -5.77 -43.59 -11.82
CA ASN A 447 -4.42 -43.87 -12.29
C ASN A 447 -3.79 -45.02 -11.45
N PRO A 448 -3.45 -46.17 -12.06
CA PRO A 448 -2.91 -47.33 -11.34
C PRO A 448 -1.63 -47.05 -10.56
N LEU A 449 -0.76 -46.16 -11.05
CA LEU A 449 0.48 -45.79 -10.37
C LEU A 449 0.18 -45.00 -9.08
N MET A 450 -0.72 -44.02 -9.18
CA MET A 450 -1.13 -43.21 -8.03
C MET A 450 -1.87 -44.05 -6.99
N HIS A 451 -2.69 -45.01 -7.44
CA HIS A 451 -3.33 -45.98 -6.56
C HIS A 451 -2.32 -46.74 -5.70
N GLU A 452 -1.24 -47.25 -6.31
CA GLU A 452 -0.18 -47.96 -5.58
C GLU A 452 0.55 -47.05 -4.58
N ILE A 453 0.85 -45.80 -4.98
CA ILE A 453 1.49 -44.81 -4.10
C ILE A 453 0.62 -44.50 -2.88
N ILE A 454 -0.68 -44.26 -3.09
CA ILE A 454 -1.64 -43.98 -2.01
C ILE A 454 -1.71 -45.16 -1.03
N LEU A 455 -1.79 -46.40 -1.54
CA LEU A 455 -1.83 -47.58 -0.67
C LEU A 455 -0.57 -47.71 0.19
N LYS A 456 0.62 -47.50 -0.38
CA LYS A 456 1.89 -47.54 0.38
C LYS A 456 1.93 -46.48 1.49
N LYS A 457 1.44 -45.27 1.23
CA LYS A 457 1.38 -44.21 2.26
C LYS A 457 0.39 -44.55 3.38
N ILE A 458 -0.79 -45.08 3.04
CA ILE A 458 -1.78 -45.53 4.03
C ILE A 458 -1.23 -46.66 4.90
N GLU A 459 -0.46 -47.59 4.32
CA GLU A 459 0.20 -48.67 5.07
C GLU A 459 1.28 -48.13 6.00
N SER A 460 2.09 -47.18 5.53
CA SER A 460 3.18 -46.58 6.31
C SER A 460 2.67 -45.73 7.49
N ASN A 461 1.50 -45.11 7.38
CA ASN A 461 0.89 -44.31 8.46
C ASN A 461 0.24 -45.15 9.56
N LYS A 462 0.15 -46.48 9.41
CA LYS A 462 -0.41 -47.41 10.42
C LYS A 462 0.65 -48.02 11.33
N GLU A 463 1.92 -47.92 10.96
CA GLU A 463 3.08 -48.33 11.78
C GLU A 463 3.52 -47.19 12.69
#